data_AF-A0A8S1YH02-F1
#
_entry.id   AF-A0A8S1YH02-F1
#
_cell.length_a   1.000
_cell.length_b   1.000
_cell.length_c   1.000
_cell.angle_alpha   90.00
_cell.angle_beta   90.00
_cell.angle_gamma   90.00
#
_symmetry.space_group_name_H-M   'P 1'
#
loop_
_entity.id
_entity.type
_entity.pdbx_description
1 polymer ?
#
loop_
_entity_poly.entity_id
_entity_poly.type
_entity_poly.pdbx_seq_one_letter_code
_entity_poly.pdbx_strand_id
1 'polypeptide(L)'
;MPAYFIFVVLETQNPLREKLYFETVHSYGHTRGDQLIQAYQINSILIRFWDYDVRVHNFIVFTSYKDSSDEIQIFEGYANGIIQINFSDRQVQKIRIHIFGQFIQQ
;
A
#
# COMPACT_ATOMS: atom_id res chain seq x y z
N MET A 1 1.01 -20.31 9.66
CA MET A 1 1.90 -19.35 8.98
C MET A 1 1.40 -17.97 9.35
N PRO A 2 2.25 -17.03 9.82
CA PRO A 2 1.78 -15.69 10.18
C PRO A 2 1.27 -14.95 8.94
N ALA A 3 0.12 -14.28 9.09
CA ALA A 3 -0.43 -13.40 8.07
C ALA A 3 -0.21 -11.95 8.51
N TYR A 4 0.15 -11.09 7.54
CA TYR A 4 0.40 -9.67 7.77
C TYR A 4 -0.79 -8.90 7.25
N PHE A 5 -1.23 -7.93 8.05
CA PHE A 5 -2.26 -6.99 7.66
C PHE A 5 -1.59 -5.69 7.23
N ILE A 6 -1.83 -5.31 5.98
CA ILE A 6 -1.46 -4.00 5.46
C ILE A 6 -2.70 -3.11 5.53
N PHE A 7 -2.56 -1.99 6.21
CA PHE A 7 -3.59 -0.97 6.29
C PHE A 7 -3.18 0.19 5.40
N VAL A 8 -4.07 0.56 4.50
CA VAL A 8 -3.88 1.72 3.64
C VAL A 8 -4.90 2.76 4.05
N VAL A 9 -4.41 3.91 4.52
CA VAL A 9 -5.22 5.09 4.81
C VAL A 9 -4.92 6.13 3.75
N LEU A 10 -5.98 6.66 3.15
CA LEU A 10 -5.87 7.74 2.17
C LEU A 10 -5.89 9.08 2.88
N GLU A 11 -4.90 9.92 2.61
CA GLU A 11 -5.01 11.35 2.87
C GLU A 11 -5.59 12.02 1.63
N THR A 12 -6.84 12.47 1.76
CA THR A 12 -7.57 13.17 0.70
C THR A 12 -7.93 14.57 1.20
N GLN A 13 -8.19 15.52 0.29
CA GLN A 13 -8.79 16.81 0.65
C GLN A 13 -10.26 16.69 1.11
N ASN A 14 -10.86 15.50 1.00
CA ASN A 14 -12.20 15.15 1.45
C ASN A 14 -12.11 14.49 2.86
N PRO A 15 -12.97 14.85 3.84
CA PRO A 15 -12.91 14.28 5.19
C PRO A 15 -13.16 12.76 5.27
N LEU A 16 -13.66 12.13 4.19
CA LEU A 16 -13.88 10.69 4.14
C LEU A 16 -12.54 9.94 3.98
N ARG A 17 -12.06 9.36 5.08
CA ARG A 17 -10.93 8.43 5.11
C ARG A 17 -11.42 7.02 4.86
N GLU A 18 -11.16 6.48 3.68
CA GLU A 18 -11.35 5.05 3.41
C GLU A 18 -10.11 4.27 3.90
N LYS A 19 -10.35 3.08 4.46
CA LYS A 19 -9.30 2.18 4.92
C LYS A 19 -9.38 0.89 4.12
N LEU A 20 -8.31 0.55 3.41
CA LEU A 20 -8.19 -0.75 2.75
C LEU A 20 -7.36 -1.70 3.61
N TYR A 21 -7.77 -2.97 3.61
CA TYR A 21 -7.14 -4.04 4.37
C TYR A 21 -6.67 -5.11 3.40
N PHE A 22 -5.37 -5.37 3.42
CA PHE A 22 -4.79 -6.47 2.66
C PHE A 22 -4.24 -7.51 3.62
N GLU A 23 -4.75 -8.72 3.52
CA GLU A 23 -4.05 -9.88 4.05
C GLU A 23 -2.99 -10.32 3.03
N THR A 24 -1.73 -10.36 3.47
CA THR A 24 -0.66 -11.00 2.71
C THR A 24 0.00 -12.08 3.55
N VAL A 25 0.26 -13.22 2.91
CA VAL A 25 1.08 -14.30 3.45
C VAL A 25 2.55 -13.98 3.15
N HIS A 26 3.50 -14.59 3.90
CA HIS A 26 4.96 -14.48 3.76
C HIS A 26 5.55 -14.92 2.41
N SER A 27 4.79 -14.87 1.31
CA SER A 27 5.30 -15.27 0.01
C SER A 27 5.78 -14.06 -0.78
N TYR A 28 6.98 -14.19 -1.33
CA TYR A 28 7.60 -13.19 -2.22
C TYR A 28 6.90 -13.14 -3.57
N GLY A 29 6.93 -11.97 -4.21
CA GLY A 29 6.47 -11.80 -5.59
C GLY A 29 4.94 -11.75 -5.73
N HIS A 30 4.22 -11.47 -4.65
CA HIS A 30 2.77 -11.32 -4.70
C HIS A 30 2.36 -9.86 -4.77
N THR A 31 1.46 -9.58 -5.71
CA THR A 31 0.70 -8.33 -5.76
C THR A 31 -0.65 -8.56 -5.10
N ARG A 32 -1.02 -7.66 -4.19
CA ARG A 32 -2.35 -7.60 -3.57
C ARG A 32 -2.90 -6.20 -3.76
N GLY A 33 -4.21 -6.07 -3.85
CA GLY A 33 -4.84 -4.77 -3.99
C GLY A 33 -6.34 -4.88 -4.09
N ASP A 34 -6.98 -3.75 -3.94
CA ASP A 34 -8.43 -3.64 -3.84
C ASP A 34 -8.88 -2.34 -4.51
N GLN A 35 -10.16 -2.30 -4.83
CA GLN A 35 -10.83 -1.18 -5.42
C GLN A 35 -11.54 -0.37 -4.33
N LEU A 36 -11.32 0.93 -4.35
CA LEU A 36 -12.01 1.88 -3.50
C LEU A 36 -13.48 1.96 -3.90
N ILE A 37 -14.36 2.19 -2.92
CA ILE A 37 -15.81 2.33 -3.14
C ILE A 37 -16.11 3.41 -4.19
N GLN A 38 -15.31 4.47 -4.20
CA GLN A 38 -15.35 5.55 -5.18
C GLN A 38 -13.94 6.05 -5.50
N ALA A 39 -13.81 6.89 -6.52
CA ALA A 39 -12.53 7.53 -6.81
C ALA A 39 -12.26 8.69 -5.84
N TYR A 40 -11.02 8.83 -5.40
CA TYR A 40 -10.56 9.92 -4.55
C TYR A 40 -9.41 10.67 -5.21
N GLN A 41 -9.38 11.99 -5.01
CA GLN A 41 -8.21 12.80 -5.31
C GLN A 41 -7.22 12.65 -4.14
N ILE A 42 -6.08 12.03 -4.38
CA ILE A 42 -5.02 11.82 -3.39
C ILE A 42 -3.68 12.31 -3.91
N ASN A 43 -2.78 12.57 -2.97
CA ASN A 43 -1.37 12.85 -3.22
C ASN A 43 -0.45 12.05 -2.31
N SER A 44 -1.01 11.27 -1.39
CA SER A 44 -0.26 10.38 -0.53
C SER A 44 -1.13 9.23 -0.01
N ILE A 45 -0.44 8.17 0.38
CA ILE A 45 -1.00 6.97 0.99
C ILE A 45 -0.19 6.67 2.25
N LEU A 46 -0.88 6.41 3.36
CA LEU A 46 -0.27 5.89 4.58
C LEU A 46 -0.44 4.37 4.61
N ILE A 47 0.67 3.64 4.72
CA ILE A 47 0.74 2.18 4.75
C ILE A 47 1.21 1.76 6.13
N ARG A 48 0.40 1.00 6.86
CA ARG A 48 0.82 0.37 8.12
C ARG A 48 1.00 -1.12 7.94
N PHE A 49 2.17 -1.63 8.30
CA PHE A 49 2.43 -3.05 8.48
C PHE A 49 2.21 -3.39 9.96
N TRP A 50 1.30 -4.33 10.25
CA TRP A 50 0.81 -4.57 11.62
C TRP A 50 1.66 -5.50 12.47
N ASP A 51 2.45 -6.38 11.85
CA ASP A 51 3.28 -7.31 12.63
C ASP A 51 4.54 -6.60 13.11
N TYR A 52 4.72 -6.57 14.44
CA TYR A 52 5.84 -5.90 15.10
C TYR A 52 7.17 -6.64 14.90
N ASP A 53 7.13 -7.95 14.62
CA ASP A 53 8.31 -8.80 14.54
C ASP A 53 8.84 -8.93 13.11
N VAL A 54 8.15 -8.35 12.12
CA VAL A 54 8.51 -8.45 10.72
C VAL A 54 8.66 -7.11 10.06
N ARG A 55 9.83 -6.93 9.46
CA ARG A 55 10.13 -5.81 8.58
C ARG A 55 9.86 -6.21 7.15
N VAL A 56 9.13 -5.37 6.42
CA VAL A 56 8.99 -5.52 4.97
C VAL A 56 10.15 -4.79 4.32
N HIS A 57 11.02 -5.54 3.62
CA HIS A 57 12.08 -4.97 2.81
C HIS A 57 11.56 -4.76 1.39
N ASN A 58 11.60 -3.52 0.90
CA ASN A 58 11.28 -3.12 -0.47
C ASN A 58 9.88 -3.52 -0.98
N PHE A 59 9.09 -2.53 -1.38
CA PHE A 59 7.78 -2.78 -1.99
C PHE A 59 7.43 -1.71 -3.03
N ILE A 60 6.52 -2.07 -3.92
CA ILE A 60 6.00 -1.18 -4.95
C ILE A 60 4.53 -0.91 -4.66
N VAL A 61 4.12 0.34 -4.73
CA VAL A 61 2.72 0.76 -4.66
C VAL A 61 2.28 1.21 -6.03
N PHE A 62 1.15 0.67 -6.49
CA PHE A 62 0.51 1.03 -7.74
C PHE A 62 -0.81 1.73 -7.44
N THR A 63 -1.07 2.84 -8.11
CA THR A 63 -2.36 3.53 -8.07
C THR A 63 -2.91 3.72 -9.47
N SER A 64 -4.19 3.41 -9.69
CA SER A 64 -4.85 3.65 -10.98
C SER A 64 -6.28 4.15 -10.83
N TYR A 65 -6.79 4.75 -11.92
CA TYR A 65 -8.16 5.22 -12.04
C TYR A 65 -8.76 4.70 -13.34
N LYS A 66 -9.84 3.90 -13.23
CA LYS A 66 -10.45 3.20 -14.38
C LYS A 66 -9.39 2.45 -15.19
N ASP A 67 -9.38 2.64 -16.51
CA ASP A 67 -8.45 2.00 -17.45
C ASP A 67 -7.16 2.82 -17.65
N SER A 68 -6.85 3.77 -16.77
CA SER A 68 -5.59 4.52 -16.84
C SER A 68 -4.40 3.61 -16.54
N SER A 69 -3.23 3.98 -17.08
CA SER A 69 -1.97 3.40 -16.60
C SER A 69 -1.77 3.67 -15.11
N ASP A 70 -1.05 2.77 -14.47
CA ASP A 70 -0.66 2.91 -13.07
C ASP A 70 0.34 4.06 -12.89
N GLU A 71 0.21 4.80 -11.79
CA GLU A 71 1.38 5.41 -11.15
C GLU A 71 2.06 4.37 -10.29
N ILE A 72 3.39 4.39 -10.28
CA ILE A 72 4.22 3.44 -9.58
C ILE A 72 5.13 4.21 -8.64
N GLN A 73 5.07 3.88 -7.35
CA GLN A 73 6.00 4.38 -6.35
C GLN A 73 6.75 3.22 -5.73
N ILE A 74 8.07 3.32 -5.70
CA ILE A 74 8.96 2.31 -5.14
C ILE A 74 9.42 2.79 -3.78
N PHE A 75 9.18 1.97 -2.76
CA PHE A 75 9.79 2.15 -1.46
C PHE A 75 11.01 1.24 -1.37
N GLU A 76 12.18 1.84 -1.14
CA GLU A 76 13.43 1.14 -0.89
C GLU A 76 13.82 1.29 0.59
N GLY A 77 14.07 0.16 1.25
CA GLY A 77 14.43 0.10 2.66
C GLY A 77 13.53 -0.82 3.49
N TYR A 78 13.68 -0.71 4.80
CA TYR A 78 12.90 -1.48 5.77
C TYR A 78 11.73 -0.66 6.29
N ALA A 79 10.52 -1.16 6.05
CA ALA A 79 9.31 -0.62 6.65
C ALA A 79 8.97 -1.38 7.94
N ASN A 80 8.81 -0.61 9.01
CA ASN A 80 8.18 -1.03 10.26
C ASN A 80 7.25 0.11 10.72
N GLY A 81 6.01 -0.21 11.09
CA GLY A 81 5.01 0.78 11.48
C GLY A 81 4.33 1.45 10.29
N ILE A 82 4.13 2.77 10.36
CA ILE A 82 3.41 3.58 9.37
C ILE A 82 4.41 4.25 8.42
N ILE A 83 4.24 4.03 7.12
CA ILE A 83 5.03 4.61 6.04
C ILE A 83 4.13 5.47 5.17
N GLN A 84 4.56 6.68 4.84
CA GLN A 84 3.89 7.55 3.89
C GLN A 84 4.53 7.43 2.51
N ILE A 85 3.71 7.17 1.49
CA ILE A 85 4.12 7.13 0.09
C ILE A 85 3.42 8.29 -0.62
N ASN A 86 4.22 9.17 -1.23
CA ASN A 86 3.70 10.35 -1.92
C ASN A 86 3.57 10.07 -3.43
N PHE A 87 2.55 10.67 -4.03
CA PHE A 87 2.20 10.58 -5.43
C PHE A 87 1.98 11.99 -5.99
N SER A 88 1.94 12.11 -7.31
CA SER A 88 1.37 13.30 -7.93
C SER A 88 -0.12 13.44 -7.57
N ASP A 89 -0.62 14.67 -7.46
CA ASP A 89 -2.03 14.95 -7.22
C ASP A 89 -2.88 14.31 -8.34
N ARG A 90 -3.61 13.23 -8.05
CA ARG A 90 -4.43 12.53 -9.05
C ARG A 90 -5.66 11.84 -8.48
N GLN A 91 -6.58 11.48 -9.38
CA GLN A 91 -7.66 10.56 -9.05
C GLN A 91 -7.14 9.12 -8.99
N VAL A 92 -7.60 8.40 -7.97
CA VAL A 92 -7.29 6.99 -7.71
C VAL A 92 -8.56 6.25 -7.32
N GLN A 93 -8.76 5.06 -7.88
CA GLN A 93 -9.84 4.14 -7.54
C GLN A 93 -9.32 2.73 -7.20
N LYS A 94 -8.09 2.40 -7.57
CA LYS A 94 -7.48 1.10 -7.27
C LYS A 94 -6.09 1.29 -6.69
N ILE A 95 -5.80 0.55 -5.64
CA ILE A 95 -4.48 0.54 -4.99
C ILE A 95 -4.00 -0.90 -4.95
N ARG A 96 -2.75 -1.12 -5.39
CA ARG A 96 -2.07 -2.41 -5.27
C ARG A 96 -0.71 -2.23 -4.64
N ILE A 97 -0.28 -3.24 -3.89
CA ILE A 97 1.04 -3.32 -3.28
C ILE A 97 1.67 -4.63 -3.74
N HIS A 98 2.90 -4.55 -4.21
CA HIS A 98 3.74 -5.69 -4.57
C HIS A 98 4.95 -5.73 -3.64
N ILE A 99 5.10 -6.84 -2.92
CA ILE A 99 6.25 -7.07 -2.04
C ILE A 99 7.25 -7.97 -2.78
N PHE A 100 8.47 -7.47 -2.97
CA PHE A 100 9.51 -8.16 -3.74
C PHE A 100 10.84 -8.32 -3.00
N GLY A 101 11.01 -7.73 -1.81
CA GLY A 101 12.17 -7.97 -0.96
C GLY A 101 11.87 -8.92 0.21
N GLN A 102 12.93 -9.23 0.98
CA GLN A 102 12.92 -10.21 2.07
C GLN A 102 12.09 -9.76 3.28
N PHE A 103 11.31 -10.67 3.88
CA PHE A 103 10.79 -10.47 5.22
C PHE A 103 11.89 -10.83 6.21
N ILE A 104 12.27 -9.89 7.06
CA ILE A 104 13.26 -10.14 8.11
C ILE A 104 12.52 -10.27 9.44
N GLN A 105 12.53 -11.49 10.00
CA GLN A 105 12.15 -11.75 11.39
C GLN A 105 13.24 -11.23 12.31
N GLN A 106 12.88 -10.48 13.34
CA GLN A 106 13.80 -10.05 14.39
C GLN A 106 13.80 -11.03 15.57
#